data_AF-A0A349JEC3-F1
#
_entry.id   AF-A0A349JEC3-F1
#
_cell.length_a   1.000
_cell.length_b   1.000
_cell.length_c   1.000
_cell.angle_alpha   90.00
_cell.angle_beta   90.00
_cell.angle_gamma   90.00
#
_symmetry.space_group_name_H-M   'P 1'
#
loop_
_entity.id
_entity.type
_entity.pdbx_description
1 polymer ?
#
loop_
_entity_poly.entity_id
_entity_poly.type
_entity_poly.pdbx_seq_one_letter_code
_entity_poly.pdbx_strand_id
1 'polypeptide(L)'
;MPRYLATPHAVARLLERFPALAPVAGHGLAAAQWLGRLASRATVAAQQSGMDLMLCLDLALVGGPQRIYLPVTPRPGDIWTIRTVLTETQAQANLASHADQARAAWRMRKGFTRPYACRERSLHRALGAAA
;
A
#
# COMPACT_ATOMS: atom_id res chain seq x y z
N MET A 1 -6.91 22.76 2.31
CA MET A 1 -5.98 21.62 2.52
C MET A 1 -6.66 20.61 3.44
N PRO A 2 -6.57 19.30 3.14
CA PRO A 2 -7.23 18.26 3.93
C PRO A 2 -6.73 18.22 5.38
N ARG A 3 -7.62 17.89 6.32
CA ARG A 3 -7.29 17.74 7.73
C ARG A 3 -6.96 16.28 8.02
N TYR A 4 -5.74 16.01 8.50
CA TYR A 4 -5.32 14.65 8.83
C TYR A 4 -5.55 14.32 10.29
N LEU A 5 -6.18 13.17 10.56
CA LEU A 5 -6.43 12.66 11.90
C LEU A 5 -5.78 11.29 12.07
N ALA A 6 -4.89 11.18 13.05
CA ALA A 6 -4.29 9.90 13.39
C ALA A 6 -5.21 9.09 14.32
N THR A 7 -5.41 7.82 13.97
CA THR A 7 -6.09 6.88 14.86
C THR A 7 -5.21 6.51 16.05
N PRO A 8 -5.80 6.08 17.19
CA PRO A 8 -5.03 5.54 18.31
C PRO A 8 -4.11 4.38 17.89
N HIS A 9 -4.55 3.57 16.94
CA HIS A 9 -3.76 2.49 16.36
C HIS A 9 -2.51 3.01 15.63
N ALA A 10 -2.65 4.07 14.83
CA ALA A 10 -1.50 4.70 14.16
C ALA A 10 -0.49 5.26 15.17
N VAL A 11 -0.96 5.89 16.26
CA VAL A 11 -0.09 6.39 17.33
C VAL A 11 0.67 5.24 18.00
N ALA A 12 -0.01 4.15 18.34
CA ALA A 12 0.65 2.98 18.93
C ALA A 12 1.73 2.41 18.00
N ARG A 13 1.43 2.25 16.71
CA ARG A 13 2.41 1.75 15.72
C ARG A 13 3.57 2.70 15.48
N LEU A 14 3.36 4.01 15.55
CA LEU A 14 4.44 4.98 15.50
C LEU A 14 5.44 4.74 16.64
N LEU A 15 4.95 4.69 17.87
CA LEU A 15 5.82 4.60 19.06
C LEU A 15 6.50 3.24 19.17
N GLU A 16 5.84 2.16 18.73
CA GLU A 16 6.42 0.81 18.69
C GLU A 16 7.53 0.68 17.64
N ARG A 17 7.31 1.20 16.43
CA ARG A 17 8.21 0.99 15.28
C ARG A 17 9.32 2.03 15.23
N PHE A 18 9.06 3.21 15.77
CA PHE A 18 9.95 4.36 15.75
C PHE A 18 10.08 4.98 17.15
N PRO A 19 10.63 4.23 18.13
CA PRO A 19 10.75 4.73 19.51
C PRO A 19 11.59 6.01 19.60
N ALA A 20 12.55 6.20 18.69
CA ALA A 20 13.35 7.42 18.59
C ALA A 20 12.52 8.68 18.28
N LEU A 21 11.29 8.54 17.79
CA LEU A 21 10.38 9.67 17.53
C LEU A 21 9.56 10.07 18.76
N ALA A 22 9.47 9.23 19.80
CA ALA A 22 8.69 9.52 21.01
C ALA A 22 9.06 10.86 21.68
N PRO A 23 10.35 11.28 21.77
CA PRO A 23 10.70 12.58 22.35
C PRO A 23 10.17 13.78 21.55
N VAL A 24 10.02 13.64 20.23
CA VAL A 24 9.61 14.74 19.33
C VAL A 24 8.10 14.72 19.09
N ALA A 25 7.52 13.53 18.89
CA ALA A 25 6.10 13.33 18.66
C ALA A 25 5.30 13.46 19.97
N GLY A 26 5.92 13.17 21.12
CA GLY A 26 5.23 13.02 22.38
C GLY A 26 4.39 11.74 22.43
N HIS A 27 3.33 11.75 23.24
CA HIS A 27 2.46 10.58 23.45
C HIS A 27 0.99 10.93 23.26
N GLY A 28 0.16 9.91 23.01
CA GLY A 28 -1.30 10.04 22.92
C GLY A 28 -1.74 11.10 21.91
N LEU A 29 -2.48 12.11 22.38
CA LEU A 29 -3.00 13.18 21.53
C LEU A 29 -1.90 14.03 20.89
N ALA A 30 -0.78 14.28 21.58
CA ALA A 30 0.33 15.06 21.03
C ALA A 30 0.94 14.35 19.81
N ALA A 31 1.15 13.03 19.93
CA ALA A 31 1.64 12.20 18.82
C ALA A 31 0.64 12.16 17.66
N ALA A 32 -0.66 12.09 17.96
CA ALA A 32 -1.70 12.13 16.94
C ALA A 32 -1.69 13.45 16.14
N GLN A 33 -1.58 14.58 16.84
CA GLN A 33 -1.49 15.91 16.21
C GLN A 33 -0.19 16.07 15.43
N TRP A 34 0.93 15.55 15.95
CA TRP A 34 2.21 15.56 15.28
C TRP A 34 2.16 14.78 13.95
N LEU A 35 1.59 13.57 13.96
CA LEU A 35 1.34 12.79 12.74
C LEU A 35 0.44 13.53 11.75
N GLY A 36 -0.65 14.15 12.22
CA GLY A 36 -1.55 14.92 11.36
C GLY A 36 -0.85 16.09 10.66
N ARG A 37 0.02 16.82 11.40
CA ARG A 37 0.84 17.90 10.82
C ARG A 37 1.83 17.38 9.80
N LEU A 38 2.50 16.25 10.07
CA LEU A 38 3.44 15.67 9.11
C LEU A 38 2.76 15.14 7.86
N ALA A 39 1.63 14.46 8.00
CA ALA A 39 0.86 13.94 6.87
C ALA A 39 0.45 15.06 5.90
N SER A 40 0.19 16.29 6.40
CA SER A 40 -0.10 17.45 5.55
C SER A 40 1.07 17.91 4.66
N ARG A 41 2.30 17.50 5.00
CA ARG A 41 3.53 17.81 4.26
C ARG A 41 4.08 16.59 3.54
N ALA A 42 3.40 15.45 3.66
CA ALA A 42 3.85 14.19 3.07
C ALA A 42 3.55 14.17 1.56
N THR A 43 4.35 13.38 0.85
CA THR A 43 4.16 13.15 -0.59
C THR A 43 3.23 11.96 -0.80
N VAL A 44 2.49 11.94 -1.90
CA VAL A 44 1.67 10.77 -2.26
C VAL A 44 2.58 9.75 -2.93
N ALA A 45 2.74 8.57 -2.32
CA ALA A 45 3.56 7.49 -2.84
C ALA A 45 2.78 6.57 -3.79
N ALA A 46 1.51 6.31 -3.47
CA ALA A 46 0.63 5.49 -4.29
C ALA A 46 -0.84 5.80 -4.00
N GLN A 47 -1.70 5.52 -4.98
CA GLN A 47 -3.15 5.46 -4.82
C GLN A 47 -3.59 4.00 -4.83
N GLN A 48 -4.22 3.55 -3.74
CA GLN A 48 -4.76 2.20 -3.60
C GLN A 48 -6.23 2.17 -4.06
N SER A 49 -6.68 1.02 -4.56
CA SER A 49 -8.07 0.84 -5.01
C SER A 49 -9.03 1.01 -3.83
N GLY A 50 -10.06 1.85 -3.98
CA GLY A 50 -11.02 2.13 -2.90
C GLY A 50 -10.80 3.45 -2.16
N MET A 51 -10.08 4.41 -2.77
CA MET A 51 -9.81 5.77 -2.28
C MET A 51 -8.73 5.90 -1.19
N ASP A 52 -8.14 4.79 -0.74
CA ASP A 52 -7.01 4.85 0.18
C ASP A 52 -5.77 5.41 -0.54
N LEU A 53 -5.11 6.42 0.05
CA LEU A 53 -3.80 6.88 -0.41
C LEU A 53 -2.71 6.36 0.52
N MET A 54 -1.54 6.10 -0.05
CA MET A 54 -0.33 5.87 0.71
C MET A 54 0.49 7.16 0.69
N LEU A 55 0.67 7.81 1.83
CA LEU A 55 1.58 8.94 1.96
C LEU A 55 2.98 8.45 2.35
N CYS A 56 4.00 9.17 1.92
CA CYS A 56 5.40 8.94 2.24
C CYS A 56 6.03 10.20 2.80
N LEU A 57 6.79 10.03 3.88
CA LEU A 57 7.50 11.11 4.57
C LEU A 57 8.91 10.65 4.94
N ASP A 58 9.88 11.48 4.61
CA ASP A 58 11.28 11.29 5.00
C ASP A 58 11.57 12.06 6.29
N LEU A 59 12.03 11.33 7.32
CA LEU A 59 12.38 11.86 8.63
C LEU A 59 13.88 11.81 8.82
N ALA A 60 14.51 12.96 9.09
CA ALA A 60 15.89 13.00 9.54
C ALA A 60 15.95 12.60 11.03
N LEU A 61 16.46 11.41 11.31
CA LEU A 61 16.68 10.93 12.67
C LEU A 61 18.17 10.86 12.99
N VAL A 62 18.51 10.84 14.28
CA VAL A 62 19.89 10.76 14.77
C VAL A 62 20.60 9.49 14.28
N GLY A 63 19.86 8.42 13.98
CA GLY A 63 20.37 7.18 13.38
C GLY A 63 20.39 7.15 11.84
N GLY A 64 20.14 8.29 11.18
CA GLY A 64 20.03 8.40 9.72
C GLY A 64 18.61 8.70 9.23
N PRO A 65 18.44 9.03 7.95
CA PRO A 65 17.13 9.30 7.38
C PRO A 65 16.28 8.02 7.39
N GLN A 66 15.04 8.12 7.89
CA GLN A 66 14.07 7.04 7.84
C GLN A 66 12.82 7.48 7.08
N ARG A 67 12.38 6.62 6.18
CA ARG A 67 11.16 6.81 5.41
C ARG A 67 9.99 6.12 6.09
N ILE A 68 8.93 6.87 6.37
CA ILE A 68 7.69 6.37 6.94
C ILE A 68 6.55 6.45 5.94
N TYR A 69 5.66 5.47 6.00
CA TYR A 69 4.51 5.39 5.11
C TYR A 69 3.21 5.39 5.91
N LEU A 70 2.25 6.19 5.46
CA LEU A 70 0.99 6.45 6.14
C LEU A 70 -0.18 6.11 5.22
N PRO A 71 -0.81 4.93 5.39
CA PRO A 71 -2.09 4.63 4.74
C PRO A 71 -3.17 5.57 5.29
N VAL A 72 -3.78 6.35 4.40
CA VAL A 72 -4.81 7.32 4.72
C VAL A 72 -6.11 7.01 3.97
N THR A 73 -7.22 7.10 4.68
CA THR A 73 -8.56 6.93 4.11
C THR A 73 -9.31 8.26 4.16
N PRO A 74 -9.80 8.77 3.03
CA PRO A 74 -10.63 9.97 3.00
C PRO A 74 -11.98 9.70 3.66
N ARG A 75 -12.46 10.68 4.43
CA ARG A 75 -13.77 10.73 5.08
C ARG A 75 -14.53 11.97 4.62
N PRO A 76 -15.87 12.02 4.82
CA PRO A 76 -16.65 13.22 4.56
C PRO A 76 -16.07 14.45 5.28
N GLY A 77 -16.17 15.62 4.63
CA GLY A 77 -15.73 16.89 5.20
C GLY A 77 -14.22 17.17 5.12
N ASP A 78 -13.55 16.72 4.06
CA ASP A 78 -12.11 16.93 3.82
C ASP A 78 -11.18 16.37 4.91
N ILE A 79 -11.65 15.35 5.65
CA ILE A 79 -10.90 14.70 6.71
C ILE A 79 -10.22 13.44 6.17
N TRP A 80 -8.95 13.26 6.46
CA TRP A 80 -8.14 12.14 6.02
C TRP A 80 -7.65 11.38 7.25
N THR A 81 -8.06 10.12 7.39
CA THR A 81 -7.76 9.32 8.58
C THR A 81 -6.51 8.50 8.36
N ILE A 82 -5.47 8.70 9.17
CA ILE A 82 -4.26 7.88 9.17
C ILE A 82 -4.57 6.58 9.92
N ARG A 83 -4.61 5.48 9.19
CA ARG A 83 -5.00 4.17 9.70
C ARG A 83 -3.89 3.49 10.49
N THR A 84 -2.65 3.63 10.04
CA THR A 84 -1.48 3.00 10.65
C THR A 84 -0.20 3.72 10.20
N VAL A 85 0.95 3.29 10.72
CA VAL A 85 2.28 3.79 10.34
C VAL A 85 3.14 2.62 9.95
N LEU A 86 3.58 2.56 8.70
CA LEU A 86 4.36 1.45 8.14
C LEU A 86 5.84 1.83 8.01
N THR A 87 6.69 0.82 8.20
CA THR A 87 8.10 0.90 7.78
C THR A 87 8.19 0.79 6.27
N GLU A 88 9.33 1.17 5.70
CA GLU A 88 9.58 1.03 4.27
C GLU A 88 9.40 -0.40 3.76
N THR A 89 9.97 -1.37 4.46
CA THR A 89 9.83 -2.80 4.11
C THR A 89 8.37 -3.26 4.08
N GLN A 90 7.57 -2.85 5.06
CA GLN A 90 6.15 -3.19 5.12
C GLN A 90 5.33 -2.47 4.05
N ALA A 91 5.66 -1.22 3.76
CA ALA A 91 5.01 -0.45 2.71
C ALA A 91 5.25 -1.08 1.33
N GLN A 92 6.49 -1.46 1.03
CA GLN A 92 6.83 -2.15 -0.22
C GLN A 92 6.10 -3.49 -0.36
N ALA A 93 6.04 -4.29 0.71
CA ALA A 93 5.28 -5.54 0.71
C ALA A 93 3.79 -5.32 0.43
N ASN A 94 3.19 -4.28 1.03
CA ASN A 94 1.80 -3.90 0.75
C ASN A 94 1.60 -3.46 -0.69
N LEU A 95 2.48 -2.61 -1.23
CA LEU A 95 2.38 -2.13 -2.60
C LEU A 95 2.52 -3.27 -3.63
N ALA A 96 3.46 -4.20 -3.40
CA ALA A 96 3.62 -5.39 -4.24
C ALA A 96 2.37 -6.28 -4.21
N SER A 97 1.84 -6.56 -3.02
CA SER A 97 0.63 -7.38 -2.83
C SER A 97 -0.60 -6.76 -3.53
N HIS A 98 -0.73 -5.43 -3.51
CA HIS A 98 -1.81 -4.75 -4.22
C HIS A 98 -1.66 -4.80 -5.74
N ALA A 99 -0.45 -4.70 -6.27
CA ALA A 99 -0.20 -4.88 -7.70
C ALA A 99 -0.59 -6.30 -8.16
N ASP A 100 -0.37 -7.32 -7.33
CA ASP A 100 -0.80 -8.69 -7.60
C ASP A 100 -2.32 -8.85 -7.58
N GLN A 101 -3.00 -8.27 -6.58
CA GLN A 101 -4.46 -8.30 -6.47
C GLN A 101 -5.14 -7.54 -7.62
N ALA A 102 -4.62 -6.38 -8.02
CA ALA A 102 -5.12 -5.63 -9.16
C ALA A 102 -4.97 -6.43 -10.47
N ARG A 103 -3.83 -7.10 -10.66
CA ARG A 103 -3.61 -8.01 -11.79
C ARG A 103 -4.56 -9.20 -11.76
N ALA A 104 -4.78 -9.82 -10.60
CA ALA A 104 -5.74 -10.92 -10.44
C ALA A 104 -7.18 -10.47 -10.72
N ALA A 105 -7.60 -9.33 -10.19
CA ALA A 105 -8.93 -8.77 -10.43
C ALA A 105 -9.14 -8.39 -11.91
N TRP A 106 -8.10 -7.87 -12.59
CA TRP A 106 -8.14 -7.60 -14.03
C TRP A 106 -8.31 -8.91 -14.83
N ARG A 107 -7.56 -9.97 -14.48
CA ARG A 107 -7.71 -11.31 -15.09
C ARG A 107 -9.12 -11.87 -14.92
N MET A 108 -9.75 -11.65 -13.76
CA MET A 108 -11.11 -12.13 -13.48
C MET A 108 -12.20 -11.30 -14.19
N ARG A 109 -12.03 -9.98 -14.33
CA ARG A 109 -13.00 -9.09 -14.99
C ARG A 109 -12.97 -9.20 -16.51
N LYS A 110 -11.80 -9.48 -17.11
CA LYS A 110 -11.65 -9.81 -18.53
C LYS A 110 -11.97 -11.29 -18.76
N GLY A 111 -13.13 -11.75 -18.31
CA GLY A 111 -13.60 -13.11 -18.59
C GLY A 111 -13.30 -13.45 -20.05
N PHE A 112 -12.54 -14.53 -20.27
CA PHE A 112 -11.86 -14.85 -21.53
C PHE A 112 -10.63 -13.99 -21.89
N THR A 113 -9.48 -14.37 -21.34
CA THR A 113 -8.40 -14.78 -22.23
C THR A 113 -7.99 -16.16 -21.77
N ARG A 114 -8.53 -17.19 -22.44
CA ARG A 114 -7.87 -18.50 -22.45
C ARG A 114 -6.39 -18.22 -22.69
N PRO A 115 -5.44 -18.73 -21.86
CA PRO A 115 -4.09 -18.87 -22.38
C PRO A 115 -4.26 -19.68 -23.67
N TYR A 116 -3.69 -19.18 -24.75
CA TYR A 116 -3.76 -19.79 -26.06
C TYR A 116 -3.71 -21.30 -25.94
N ALA A 117 -4.72 -21.91 -26.55
CA ALA A 117 -4.83 -23.34 -26.64
C ALA A 117 -3.53 -23.91 -27.22
N CYS A 118 -2.86 -24.79 -26.48
CA CYS A 118 -2.22 -25.94 -27.13
C CYS A 118 -3.37 -26.81 -27.67
N ARG A 119 -3.93 -26.36 -28.80
CA ARG A 119 -4.74 -27.19 -29.67
C ARG A 119 -3.76 -27.86 -30.62
N GLU A 120 -3.01 -28.85 -30.14
CA GLU A 120 -2.58 -29.91 -31.04
C GLU A 120 -3.83 -30.75 -31.31
N ARG A 121 -4.69 -30.24 -32.20
CA ARG A 121 -5.65 -31.10 -32.87
C ARG A 121 -4.83 -31.94 -33.83
N SER A 122 -4.65 -33.19 -33.44
CA SER A 122 -4.36 -34.33 -34.31
C SER A 122 -5.11 -34.16 -35.63
N LEU A 123 -4.41 -34.21 -36.77
CA LEU A 123 -4.90 -34.76 -38.05
C LEU A 123 -3.86 -34.65 -39.17
N HIS A 124 -3.16 -35.77 -39.39
CA HIS A 124 -2.99 -36.44 -40.69
C HIS A 124 -2.36 -37.80 -40.36
N ARG A 125 -3.14 -38.81 -39.97
CA ARG A 125 -3.83 -39.78 -40.85
C ARG A 125 -3.01 -40.15 -42.10
N ALA A 126 -2.64 -41.44 -42.11
CA ALA A 126 -2.32 -42.27 -43.27
C ALA A 126 -0.94 -42.12 -43.91
N LEU A 127 0.04 -42.87 -43.38
CA LEU A 127 1.11 -43.60 -44.10
C LEU A 127 1.81 -44.48 -43.03
N GLY A 128 1.58 -45.77 -42.85
CA GLY A 128 0.70 -46.72 -43.51
C GLY A 128 0.57 -47.96 -42.63
N ALA A 129 -0.59 -48.61 -42.69
CA ALA A 129 -0.64 -50.05 -42.55
C ALA A 129 -0.15 -50.62 -43.88
N ALA A 130 0.98 -51.33 -43.89
CA ALA A 130 1.34 -52.39 -44.84
C ALA A 130 2.85 -52.73 -44.70
N ALA A 131 3.14 -53.79 -43.94
CA ALA A 131 4.14 -54.84 -44.20
C ALA A 131 4.48 -55.54 -42.87
#